data_AF-A0A3D4JWW7-F1
#
_entry.id   AF-A0A3D4JWW7-F1
#
_cell.length_a   1.000
_cell.length_b   1.000
_cell.length_c   1.000
_cell.angle_alpha   90.00
_cell.angle_beta   90.00
_cell.angle_gamma   90.00
#
_symmetry.space_group_name_H-M   'P 1'
#
loop_
_entity.id
_entity.type
_entity.pdbx_description
1 polymer ?
#
loop_
_entity_poly.entity_id
_entity_poly.type
_entity_poly.pdbx_seq_one_letter_code
_entity_poly.pdbx_strand_id
1 'polypeptide(L)'
;IFTKDAQQLATFCFDPNFDDNKYDIIINYVNNCFKGMDNQERGSYDVANCYLIKTNYYLWKNDYQNAALAYKESLERLDKFKKENDINPEYIKMVKSVIDRYYFNQIETHKMEQIIRNFDVSSLNFSEEQAFKARQEIKKILTEYDKPRKVHFIDYENNSTINKGLSDYYFTMGDFFNNYFKVDFFYNMPKKVKNQYFSTINVNYLLDDEKFKTKEEETQQTEQRKAALIKKYGKTFGEAVFNSKIIIGMTKAMLEEGFNKPRSIDVSEYSEYWTWSDVMISIDKKTQKVTHITDLR
;
A
#
# COMPACT_ATOMS: atom_id res chain seq x y z
N ILE A 1 -18.43 -10.26 -28.70
CA ILE A 1 -17.18 -11.04 -28.58
C ILE A 1 -16.06 -9.99 -28.44
N PHE A 2 -15.88 -9.45 -27.22
CA PHE A 2 -15.08 -8.24 -26.95
C PHE A 2 -14.32 -8.32 -25.61
N THR A 3 -14.46 -9.40 -24.86
CA THR A 3 -13.85 -9.54 -23.54
C THR A 3 -12.36 -9.86 -23.61
N LYS A 4 -11.82 -10.21 -24.79
CA LYS A 4 -10.43 -10.69 -24.93
C LYS A 4 -9.42 -9.61 -25.28
N ASP A 5 -9.80 -8.50 -25.93
CA ASP A 5 -8.82 -7.64 -26.64
C ASP A 5 -8.25 -6.52 -25.76
N ALA A 6 -9.07 -5.93 -24.88
CA ALA A 6 -8.58 -4.99 -23.87
C ALA A 6 -7.57 -5.64 -22.91
N GLN A 7 -7.71 -6.95 -22.62
CA GLN A 7 -6.80 -7.69 -21.75
C GLN A 7 -5.38 -7.82 -22.35
N GLN A 8 -5.23 -7.62 -23.66
CA GLN A 8 -4.01 -7.95 -24.40
C GLN A 8 -3.10 -6.75 -24.65
N LEU A 9 -3.63 -5.52 -24.63
CA LEU A 9 -2.84 -4.30 -24.86
C LEU A 9 -1.70 -4.16 -23.85
N ALA A 10 -1.93 -4.53 -22.59
CA ALA A 10 -0.90 -4.51 -21.56
C ALA A 10 0.28 -5.46 -21.87
N THR A 11 0.08 -6.51 -22.67
CA THR A 11 1.13 -7.47 -23.05
C THR A 11 2.11 -6.91 -24.08
N PHE A 12 1.80 -5.78 -24.73
CA PHE A 12 2.69 -5.14 -25.70
C PHE A 12 3.99 -4.64 -25.09
N CYS A 13 4.03 -4.42 -23.77
CA CYS A 13 5.28 -4.13 -23.09
C CYS A 13 6.29 -5.30 -23.14
N PHE A 14 5.86 -6.49 -23.58
CA PHE A 14 6.73 -7.65 -23.82
C PHE A 14 7.09 -7.85 -25.29
N ASP A 15 6.58 -7.02 -26.21
CA ASP A 15 6.92 -7.13 -27.62
C ASP A 15 8.38 -6.70 -27.85
N PRO A 16 9.28 -7.60 -28.30
CA PRO A 16 10.65 -7.23 -28.57
C PRO A 16 10.78 -6.14 -29.64
N ASN A 17 9.76 -5.98 -30.49
CA ASN A 17 9.68 -4.96 -31.54
C ASN A 17 8.80 -3.77 -31.12
N PHE A 18 8.51 -3.58 -29.83
CA PHE A 18 7.76 -2.41 -29.38
C PHE A 18 8.46 -1.11 -29.78
N ASP A 19 7.70 -0.18 -30.36
CA ASP A 19 8.15 1.09 -30.91
C ASP A 19 7.11 2.20 -30.65
N ASP A 20 7.48 3.44 -30.97
CA ASP A 20 6.62 4.61 -30.78
C ASP A 20 5.36 4.58 -31.63
N ASN A 21 5.38 3.96 -32.82
CA ASN A 21 4.19 3.84 -33.66
C ASN A 21 3.14 2.95 -33.00
N LYS A 22 3.55 1.82 -32.42
CA LYS A 22 2.65 0.95 -31.64
C LYS A 22 2.12 1.68 -30.42
N TYR A 23 2.96 2.42 -29.71
CA TYR A 23 2.53 3.23 -28.58
C TYR A 23 1.47 4.27 -29.00
N ASP A 24 1.70 4.99 -30.10
CA ASP A 24 0.77 5.99 -30.63
C ASP A 24 -0.58 5.37 -31.02
N ILE A 25 -0.58 4.19 -31.66
CA ILE A 25 -1.81 3.45 -31.98
C ILE A 25 -2.60 3.15 -30.70
N ILE A 26 -1.93 2.67 -29.64
CA ILE A 26 -2.56 2.33 -28.38
C ILE A 26 -3.13 3.57 -27.68
N ILE A 27 -2.37 4.67 -27.62
CA ILE A 27 -2.84 5.93 -27.00
C ILE A 27 -4.03 6.51 -27.76
N ASN A 28 -3.96 6.52 -29.10
CA ASN A 28 -5.07 6.99 -29.92
C ASN A 28 -6.34 6.15 -29.71
N TYR A 29 -6.19 4.83 -29.64
CA TYR A 29 -7.29 3.92 -29.36
C TYR A 29 -7.92 4.21 -27.98
N VAL A 30 -7.11 4.26 -26.92
CA VAL A 30 -7.59 4.50 -25.55
C VAL A 30 -8.26 5.86 -25.40
N ASN A 31 -7.70 6.90 -26.01
CA ASN A 31 -8.29 8.24 -26.00
C ASN A 31 -9.65 8.30 -26.68
N ASN A 32 -9.85 7.56 -27.77
CA ASN A 32 -11.16 7.46 -28.42
C ASN A 32 -12.18 6.73 -27.54
N CYS A 33 -11.76 5.70 -26.81
CA CYS A 33 -12.62 4.96 -25.90
C CYS A 33 -12.92 5.70 -24.59
N PHE A 34 -12.00 6.53 -24.10
CA PHE A 34 -12.14 7.29 -22.85
C PHE A 34 -13.38 8.19 -22.83
N LYS A 35 -13.80 8.66 -24.01
CA LYS A 35 -14.99 9.52 -24.19
C LYS A 35 -16.32 8.84 -23.88
N GLY A 36 -16.38 7.50 -23.84
CA GLY A 36 -17.61 6.72 -23.72
C GLY A 36 -17.64 5.76 -22.52
N MET A 37 -16.89 6.03 -21.44
CA MET A 37 -16.81 5.11 -20.29
C MET A 37 -18.04 5.20 -19.38
N ASP A 38 -18.85 4.14 -19.37
CA ASP A 38 -20.05 4.00 -18.52
C ASP A 38 -19.72 3.78 -17.01
N ASN A 39 -18.54 3.23 -16.69
CA ASN A 39 -18.04 3.09 -15.31
C ASN A 39 -16.65 3.74 -15.18
N GLN A 40 -16.63 4.88 -14.49
CA GLN A 40 -15.49 5.81 -14.48
C GLN A 40 -14.32 5.31 -13.63
N GLU A 41 -14.58 4.69 -12.47
CA GLU A 41 -13.51 4.13 -11.62
C GLU A 41 -12.79 2.99 -12.33
N ARG A 42 -13.54 2.03 -12.89
CA ARG A 42 -12.96 0.88 -13.58
C ARG A 42 -12.22 1.29 -14.85
N GLY A 43 -12.76 2.26 -15.59
CA GLY A 43 -12.12 2.81 -16.78
C GLY A 43 -10.77 3.50 -16.51
N SER A 44 -10.58 4.07 -15.31
CA SER A 44 -9.35 4.81 -14.98
C SER A 44 -8.11 3.92 -14.89
N TYR A 45 -8.26 2.71 -14.34
CA TYR A 45 -7.19 1.71 -14.27
C TYR A 45 -6.76 1.25 -15.65
N ASP A 46 -7.74 0.90 -16.47
CA ASP A 46 -7.52 0.42 -17.83
C ASP A 46 -6.82 1.47 -18.71
N VAL A 47 -7.18 2.74 -18.55
CA VAL A 47 -6.55 3.86 -19.25
C VAL A 47 -5.13 4.10 -18.77
N ALA A 48 -4.94 4.23 -17.46
CA ALA A 48 -3.61 4.43 -16.86
C ALA A 48 -2.62 3.36 -17.33
N ASN A 49 -3.09 2.12 -17.39
CA ASN A 49 -2.34 0.98 -17.88
C ASN A 49 -1.91 1.10 -19.34
N CYS A 50 -2.78 1.57 -20.23
CA CYS A 50 -2.37 1.80 -21.61
C CYS A 50 -1.36 2.94 -21.74
N TYR A 51 -1.51 3.99 -20.93
CA TYR A 51 -0.54 5.08 -20.84
C TYR A 51 0.84 4.61 -20.38
N LEU A 52 0.91 3.57 -19.55
CA LEU A 52 2.16 2.99 -19.02
C LEU A 52 2.81 1.90 -19.88
N ILE A 53 2.25 1.48 -21.01
CA ILE A 53 2.81 0.35 -21.79
C ILE A 53 4.28 0.61 -22.19
N LYS A 54 4.58 1.81 -22.69
CA LYS A 54 5.96 2.20 -23.06
C LYS A 54 6.89 2.24 -21.85
N THR A 55 6.41 2.77 -20.72
CA THR A 55 7.14 2.76 -19.45
C THR A 55 7.49 1.34 -19.03
N ASN A 56 6.52 0.44 -19.05
CA ASN A 56 6.72 -0.95 -18.64
C ASN A 56 7.64 -1.69 -19.59
N TYR A 57 7.58 -1.42 -20.89
CA TYR A 57 8.49 -2.00 -21.86
C TYR A 57 9.96 -1.75 -21.49
N TYR A 58 10.28 -0.52 -21.09
CA TYR A 58 11.62 -0.18 -20.62
C TYR A 58 11.94 -0.81 -19.26
N LEU A 59 10.99 -0.83 -18.32
CA LEU A 59 11.19 -1.47 -17.00
C LEU A 59 11.52 -2.96 -17.15
N TRP A 60 10.83 -3.69 -18.02
CA TRP A 60 11.10 -5.11 -18.30
C TRP A 60 12.45 -5.36 -18.95
N LYS A 61 13.04 -4.35 -19.58
CA LYS A 61 14.41 -4.36 -20.09
C LYS A 61 15.44 -3.87 -19.07
N ASN A 62 15.03 -3.59 -17.83
CA ASN A 62 15.83 -2.95 -16.79
C ASN A 62 16.38 -1.56 -17.19
N ASP A 63 15.71 -0.86 -18.11
CA ASP A 63 16.07 0.47 -18.56
C ASP A 63 15.29 1.54 -17.80
N TYR A 64 15.70 1.76 -16.55
CA TYR A 64 15.03 2.69 -15.63
C TYR A 64 15.06 4.15 -16.12
N GLN A 65 16.09 4.54 -16.87
CA GLN A 65 16.19 5.90 -17.39
C GLN A 65 15.13 6.15 -18.45
N ASN A 66 15.01 5.28 -19.46
CA ASN A 66 14.00 5.43 -20.48
C ASN A 66 12.59 5.15 -19.96
N ALA A 67 12.43 4.29 -18.94
CA ALA A 67 11.16 4.13 -18.23
C ALA A 67 10.70 5.46 -17.58
N ALA A 68 11.61 6.16 -16.90
CA ALA A 68 11.29 7.45 -16.28
C ALA A 68 10.94 8.54 -17.31
N LEU A 69 11.59 8.53 -18.47
CA LEU A 69 11.25 9.43 -19.58
C LEU A 69 9.87 9.10 -20.16
N ALA A 70 9.59 7.82 -20.42
CA ALA A 70 8.29 7.36 -20.93
C ALA A 70 7.13 7.62 -19.94
N TYR A 71 7.38 7.51 -18.64
CA TYR A 71 6.41 7.88 -17.61
C TYR A 71 6.08 9.38 -17.65
N LYS A 72 7.08 10.26 -17.81
CA LYS A 72 6.82 11.70 -18.00
C LYS A 72 6.03 11.97 -19.27
N GLU A 73 6.42 11.31 -20.37
CA GLU A 73 5.72 11.40 -21.65
C GLU A 73 4.24 11.00 -21.51
N SER A 74 3.93 9.94 -20.75
CA SER A 74 2.56 9.48 -20.56
C SER A 74 1.70 10.53 -19.84
N LEU A 75 2.24 11.19 -18.81
CA LEU A 75 1.58 12.28 -18.11
C LEU A 75 1.35 13.51 -19.01
N GLU A 76 2.35 13.87 -19.82
CA GLU A 76 2.27 14.97 -20.78
C GLU A 76 1.21 14.72 -21.85
N ARG A 77 1.15 13.48 -22.38
CA ARG A 77 0.12 13.07 -23.35
C ARG A 77 -1.28 13.12 -22.76
N LEU A 78 -1.46 12.67 -21.51
CA LEU A 78 -2.74 12.73 -20.81
C LEU A 78 -3.20 14.18 -20.59
N ASP A 79 -2.27 15.06 -20.22
CA ASP A 79 -2.55 16.50 -20.05
C ASP A 79 -2.89 17.20 -21.35
N LYS A 80 -2.23 16.81 -22.46
CA LYS A 80 -2.60 17.29 -23.79
C LYS A 80 -4.01 16.84 -24.16
N PHE A 81 -4.33 15.57 -23.97
CA PHE A 81 -5.65 15.02 -24.27
C PHE A 81 -6.78 15.71 -23.49
N LYS A 82 -6.55 16.01 -22.20
CA LYS A 82 -7.45 16.83 -21.37
C LYS A 82 -7.79 18.17 -22.04
N LYS A 83 -6.78 18.89 -22.50
CA LYS A 83 -6.93 20.25 -23.08
C LYS A 83 -7.70 20.23 -24.41
N GLU A 84 -7.53 19.17 -25.20
CA GLU A 84 -8.14 19.06 -26.53
C GLU A 84 -9.61 18.63 -26.50
N ASN A 85 -10.09 18.00 -25.42
CA ASN A 85 -11.39 17.32 -25.41
C ASN A 85 -12.32 17.72 -24.26
N ASP A 86 -12.00 18.79 -23.53
CA ASP A 86 -12.80 19.33 -22.41
C ASP A 86 -13.29 18.25 -21.42
N ILE A 87 -12.33 17.47 -20.93
CA ILE A 87 -12.60 16.34 -20.02
C ILE A 87 -12.68 16.84 -18.58
N ASN A 88 -13.63 16.30 -17.80
CA ASN A 88 -13.74 16.57 -16.36
C ASN A 88 -12.38 16.39 -15.65
N PRO A 89 -11.86 17.45 -14.98
CA PRO A 89 -10.58 17.41 -14.27
C PRO A 89 -10.45 16.29 -13.24
N GLU A 90 -11.53 15.88 -12.58
CA GLU A 90 -11.48 14.81 -11.57
C GLU A 90 -11.15 13.44 -12.18
N TYR A 91 -11.57 13.16 -13.41
CA TYR A 91 -11.22 11.91 -14.10
C TYR A 91 -9.74 11.89 -14.50
N ILE A 92 -9.21 13.02 -14.97
CA ILE A 92 -7.78 13.14 -15.27
C ILE A 92 -6.96 12.95 -14.00
N LYS A 93 -7.39 13.55 -12.89
CA LYS A 93 -6.74 13.39 -11.59
C LYS A 93 -6.75 11.93 -11.12
N MET A 94 -7.87 11.23 -11.29
CA MET A 94 -7.98 9.80 -10.97
C MET A 94 -7.03 8.96 -11.84
N VAL A 95 -7.03 9.14 -13.15
CA VAL A 95 -6.10 8.42 -14.06
C VAL A 95 -4.65 8.70 -13.70
N LYS A 96 -4.27 9.97 -13.46
CA LYS A 96 -2.91 10.32 -13.03
C LYS A 96 -2.50 9.63 -11.73
N SER A 97 -3.38 9.63 -10.73
CA SER A 97 -3.15 8.94 -9.47
C SER A 97 -2.90 7.43 -9.68
N VAL A 98 -3.63 6.81 -10.60
CA VAL A 98 -3.44 5.40 -10.93
C VAL A 98 -2.13 5.18 -11.73
N ILE A 99 -1.78 6.05 -12.67
CA ILE A 99 -0.49 6.03 -13.38
C ILE A 99 0.65 6.08 -12.36
N ASP A 100 0.60 7.02 -11.41
CA ASP A 100 1.62 7.18 -10.37
C ASP A 100 1.73 5.91 -9.52
N ARG A 101 0.60 5.42 -8.99
CA ARG A 101 0.55 4.20 -8.17
C ARG A 101 1.19 3.02 -8.89
N TYR A 102 0.82 2.77 -10.14
CA TYR A 102 1.34 1.63 -10.90
C TYR A 102 2.80 1.81 -11.30
N TYR A 103 3.22 3.00 -11.72
CA TYR A 103 4.61 3.25 -12.06
C TYR A 103 5.54 2.99 -10.86
N PHE A 104 5.21 3.56 -9.69
CA PHE A 104 6.03 3.35 -8.49
C PHE A 104 5.97 1.90 -8.00
N ASN A 105 4.80 1.26 -8.03
CA ASN A 105 4.67 -0.17 -7.69
C ASN A 105 5.55 -1.06 -8.59
N GLN A 106 5.58 -0.80 -9.91
CA GLN A 106 6.43 -1.57 -10.84
C GLN A 106 7.92 -1.33 -10.58
N ILE A 107 8.35 -0.09 -10.34
CA ILE A 107 9.76 0.17 -9.97
C ILE A 107 10.16 -0.63 -8.73
N GLU A 108 9.37 -0.54 -7.66
CA GLU A 108 9.68 -1.23 -6.41
C GLU A 108 9.62 -2.74 -6.57
N THR A 109 8.77 -3.24 -7.48
CA THR A 109 8.68 -4.65 -7.88
C THR A 109 9.99 -5.13 -8.50
N HIS A 110 10.51 -4.40 -9.50
CA HIS A 110 11.75 -4.78 -10.18
C HIS A 110 12.94 -4.74 -9.20
N LYS A 111 13.02 -3.74 -8.32
CA LYS A 111 14.04 -3.71 -7.26
C LYS A 111 13.93 -4.91 -6.31
N MET A 112 12.71 -5.22 -5.88
CA MET A 112 12.44 -6.33 -4.98
C MET A 112 12.85 -7.66 -5.60
N GLU A 113 12.51 -7.89 -6.87
CA GLU A 113 12.94 -9.07 -7.61
C GLU A 113 14.47 -9.21 -7.60
N GLN A 114 15.21 -8.14 -7.91
CA GLN A 114 16.68 -8.17 -7.94
C GLN A 114 17.27 -8.53 -6.58
N ILE A 115 16.65 -8.04 -5.50
CA ILE A 115 17.04 -8.33 -4.13
C ILE A 115 16.75 -9.79 -3.77
N ILE A 116 15.53 -10.29 -4.01
CA ILE A 116 15.16 -11.66 -3.60
C ILE A 116 15.90 -12.75 -4.39
N ARG A 117 16.35 -12.47 -5.63
CA ARG A 117 17.21 -13.40 -6.39
C ARG A 117 18.52 -13.71 -5.69
N ASN A 118 19.08 -12.72 -4.99
CA ASN A 118 20.38 -12.82 -4.32
C ASN A 118 20.24 -12.84 -2.80
N PHE A 119 19.02 -13.02 -2.29
CA PHE A 119 18.76 -12.90 -0.87
C PHE A 119 19.24 -14.13 -0.12
N ASP A 120 20.18 -13.92 0.80
CA ASP A 120 20.66 -14.96 1.68
C ASP A 120 19.66 -15.22 2.82
N VAL A 121 18.81 -16.24 2.65
CA VAL A 121 17.81 -16.66 3.65
C VAL A 121 18.46 -17.05 4.99
N SER A 122 19.73 -17.47 5.01
CA SER A 122 20.42 -17.80 6.27
C SER A 122 20.59 -16.57 7.18
N SER A 123 20.57 -15.36 6.61
CA SER A 123 20.64 -14.11 7.36
C SER A 123 19.42 -13.86 8.26
N LEU A 124 18.29 -14.56 8.04
CA LEU A 124 17.04 -14.35 8.78
C LEU A 124 17.01 -14.97 10.19
N ASN A 125 18.01 -15.78 10.57
CA ASN A 125 18.03 -16.55 11.82
C ASN A 125 16.77 -17.41 12.03
N PHE A 126 16.19 -17.90 10.94
CA PHE A 126 15.02 -18.78 10.95
C PHE A 126 15.39 -20.20 11.36
N SER A 127 14.43 -20.95 11.92
CA SER A 127 14.58 -22.41 12.03
C SER A 127 14.73 -23.02 10.63
N GLU A 128 15.27 -24.24 10.52
CA GLU A 128 15.44 -24.87 9.20
C GLU A 128 14.12 -25.02 8.45
N GLU A 129 13.02 -25.30 9.17
CA GLU A 129 11.68 -25.37 8.58
C GLU A 129 11.21 -24.00 8.04
N GLN A 130 11.43 -22.93 8.81
CA GLN A 130 11.08 -21.58 8.40
C GLN A 130 11.94 -21.10 7.22
N ALA A 131 13.24 -21.39 7.23
CA ALA A 131 14.16 -21.09 6.16
C ALA A 131 13.80 -21.87 4.88
N PHE A 132 13.40 -23.14 5.00
CA PHE A 132 12.89 -23.92 3.88
C PHE A 132 11.64 -23.29 3.27
N LYS A 133 10.64 -22.92 4.08
CA LYS A 133 9.43 -22.23 3.60
C LYS A 133 9.75 -20.93 2.89
N ALA A 134 10.64 -20.10 3.46
CA ALA A 134 11.06 -18.84 2.86
C ALA A 134 11.72 -19.04 1.48
N ARG A 135 12.59 -20.05 1.35
CA ARG A 135 13.20 -20.42 0.06
C ARG A 135 12.18 -20.88 -0.98
N GLN A 136 11.16 -21.66 -0.57
CA GLN A 136 10.09 -22.09 -1.48
C GLN A 136 9.24 -20.91 -1.96
N GLU A 137 8.90 -19.98 -1.08
CA GLU A 137 8.11 -18.80 -1.44
C GLU A 137 8.90 -17.83 -2.35
N ILE A 138 10.20 -17.59 -2.08
CA ILE A 138 11.08 -16.85 -3.01
C ILE A 138 11.10 -17.54 -4.38
N LYS A 139 11.30 -18.87 -4.41
CA LYS A 139 11.33 -19.64 -5.66
C LYS A 139 10.02 -19.52 -6.43
N LYS A 140 8.88 -19.57 -5.74
CA LYS A 140 7.55 -19.42 -6.35
C LYS A 140 7.38 -18.05 -6.99
N ILE A 141 7.75 -16.98 -6.28
CA ILE A 141 7.68 -15.61 -6.82
C ILE A 141 8.56 -15.47 -8.05
N LEU A 142 9.82 -15.92 -7.98
CA LEU A 142 10.75 -15.83 -9.11
C LEU A 142 10.27 -16.66 -10.31
N THR A 143 9.70 -17.84 -10.07
CA THR A 143 9.12 -18.67 -11.13
C THR A 143 8.03 -17.93 -11.88
N GLU A 144 7.13 -17.24 -11.17
CA GLU A 144 6.05 -16.49 -11.82
C GLU A 144 6.51 -15.20 -12.46
N TYR A 145 7.53 -14.55 -11.90
CA TYR A 145 8.16 -13.39 -12.50
C TYR A 145 8.85 -13.74 -13.82
N ASP A 146 9.54 -14.89 -13.86
CA ASP A 146 10.29 -15.39 -15.02
C ASP A 146 9.41 -16.06 -16.09
N LYS A 147 8.11 -16.27 -15.81
CA LYS A 147 7.21 -16.90 -16.78
C LYS A 147 7.22 -16.12 -18.09
N PRO A 148 7.47 -16.79 -19.24
CA PRO A 148 7.40 -16.16 -20.54
C PRO A 148 6.02 -15.54 -20.76
N ARG A 149 6.00 -14.23 -21.01
CA ARG A 149 4.77 -13.51 -21.32
C ARG A 149 4.63 -13.42 -22.83
N LYS A 150 3.50 -13.91 -23.34
CA LYS A 150 3.21 -13.87 -24.77
C LYS A 150 2.57 -12.53 -25.13
N VAL A 151 3.08 -11.94 -26.18
CA VAL A 151 2.42 -10.83 -26.88
C VAL A 151 1.20 -11.41 -27.58
N HIS A 152 0.04 -10.79 -27.40
CA HIS A 152 -1.14 -11.11 -28.17
C HIS A 152 -1.41 -9.95 -29.14
N PHE A 153 -1.57 -10.27 -30.43
CA PHE A 153 -1.75 -9.30 -31.49
C PHE A 153 -3.13 -8.65 -31.41
N ILE A 154 -3.20 -7.35 -31.75
CA ILE A 154 -4.45 -6.62 -31.91
C ILE A 154 -5.05 -7.04 -33.26
N ASP A 155 -6.17 -7.79 -33.24
CA ASP A 155 -7.02 -7.92 -34.41
C ASP A 155 -7.96 -6.71 -34.48
N TYR A 156 -7.92 -6.00 -35.61
CA TYR A 156 -8.54 -4.68 -35.83
C TYR A 156 -10.07 -4.69 -35.94
N GLU A 157 -10.74 -5.82 -35.69
CA GLU A 157 -12.18 -5.93 -35.90
C GLU A 157 -12.99 -5.57 -34.66
N ASN A 158 -13.48 -4.32 -34.70
CA ASN A 158 -14.60 -3.73 -33.98
C ASN A 158 -14.25 -2.84 -32.78
N ASN A 159 -15.01 -1.75 -32.68
CA ASN A 159 -15.09 -0.81 -31.57
C ASN A 159 -16.20 -1.22 -30.59
N SER A 160 -15.88 -1.53 -29.32
CA SER A 160 -16.66 -1.13 -28.14
C SER A 160 -16.15 -1.80 -26.85
N THR A 161 -15.92 -0.94 -25.86
CA THR A 161 -15.85 -1.19 -24.40
C THR A 161 -14.68 -2.02 -23.84
N ILE A 162 -13.68 -1.26 -23.40
CA ILE A 162 -12.72 -1.52 -22.33
C ILE A 162 -13.46 -2.02 -21.08
N ASN A 163 -13.31 -3.28 -20.67
CA ASN A 163 -13.44 -3.74 -19.27
C ASN A 163 -13.45 -5.28 -19.16
N LYS A 164 -12.32 -5.88 -18.76
CA LYS A 164 -12.31 -6.93 -17.70
C LYS A 164 -10.93 -7.47 -17.33
N GLY A 165 -9.95 -7.50 -18.24
CA GLY A 165 -8.64 -8.13 -17.96
C GLY A 165 -7.44 -7.20 -17.90
N LEU A 166 -7.64 -5.88 -17.99
CA LEU A 166 -6.57 -4.92 -17.71
C LEU A 166 -6.26 -4.85 -16.21
N SER A 167 -7.23 -5.15 -15.32
CA SER A 167 -6.98 -5.26 -13.87
C SER A 167 -6.26 -6.54 -13.47
N ASP A 168 -6.42 -7.63 -14.22
CA ASP A 168 -5.81 -8.93 -13.88
C ASP A 168 -4.35 -9.04 -14.36
N TYR A 169 -3.94 -8.21 -15.31
CA TYR A 169 -2.63 -8.30 -15.95
C TYR A 169 -1.60 -7.33 -15.38
N TYR A 170 -2.03 -6.26 -14.71
CA TYR A 170 -1.11 -5.40 -14.00
C TYR A 170 -0.74 -6.04 -12.68
N PHE A 171 0.41 -6.72 -12.74
CA PHE A 171 1.28 -7.19 -11.67
C PHE A 171 1.42 -6.14 -10.56
N THR A 172 0.39 -5.88 -9.75
CA THR A 172 0.64 -5.45 -8.38
C THR A 172 1.36 -6.62 -7.76
N MET A 173 2.68 -6.58 -7.64
CA MET A 173 3.37 -7.65 -6.92
C MET A 173 2.97 -7.71 -5.46
N GLY A 174 2.09 -6.82 -4.97
CA GLY A 174 1.25 -7.09 -3.80
C GLY A 174 0.54 -8.45 -3.84
N ASP A 175 0.19 -8.99 -5.01
CA ASP A 175 -0.40 -10.34 -5.14
C ASP A 175 0.66 -11.47 -5.13
N PHE A 176 1.90 -11.18 -5.54
CA PHE A 176 3.04 -12.12 -5.43
C PHE A 176 3.56 -12.18 -3.99
N PHE A 177 3.69 -11.01 -3.36
CA PHE A 177 4.02 -10.83 -1.96
C PHE A 177 2.75 -10.96 -1.13
N ASN A 178 2.21 -12.18 -1.12
CA ASN A 178 1.07 -12.57 -0.31
C ASN A 178 1.31 -12.30 1.19
N ASN A 179 0.28 -12.45 2.03
CA ASN A 179 0.37 -12.29 3.49
C ASN A 179 1.59 -12.99 4.11
N TYR A 180 2.07 -14.11 3.54
CA TYR A 180 3.31 -14.77 3.96
C TYR A 180 4.53 -13.83 3.93
N PHE A 181 4.78 -13.12 2.83
CA PHE A 181 5.92 -12.20 2.77
C PHE A 181 5.78 -11.07 3.78
N LYS A 182 4.57 -10.54 3.92
CA LYS A 182 4.26 -9.46 4.86
C LYS A 182 4.47 -9.90 6.32
N VAL A 183 3.84 -10.99 6.74
CA VAL A 183 3.68 -11.43 8.14
C VAL A 183 4.75 -12.42 8.57
N ASP A 184 5.15 -13.35 7.70
CA ASP A 184 6.07 -14.42 8.09
C ASP A 184 7.52 -14.08 7.74
N PHE A 185 7.74 -13.39 6.61
CA PHE A 185 9.09 -13.06 6.15
C PHE A 185 9.58 -11.71 6.71
N PHE A 186 8.97 -10.61 6.31
CA PHE A 186 9.45 -9.27 6.65
C PHE A 186 9.19 -8.87 8.10
N TYR A 187 8.01 -9.16 8.65
CA TYR A 187 7.73 -8.82 10.05
C TYR A 187 8.70 -9.53 10.99
N ASN A 188 9.10 -10.77 10.69
CA ASN A 188 10.07 -11.51 11.50
C ASN A 188 11.54 -11.27 11.10
N MET A 189 11.79 -10.46 10.07
CA MET A 189 13.14 -10.14 9.63
C MET A 189 13.87 -9.27 10.66
N PRO A 190 15.14 -9.55 10.99
CA PRO A 190 15.94 -8.65 11.81
C PRO A 190 16.09 -7.28 11.16
N LYS A 191 16.02 -6.19 11.93
CA LYS A 191 16.13 -4.81 11.38
C LYS A 191 17.41 -4.60 10.58
N LYS A 192 18.52 -5.18 11.03
CA LYS A 192 19.81 -5.12 10.33
C LYS A 192 19.73 -5.72 8.93
N VAL A 193 19.06 -6.87 8.79
CA VAL A 193 18.88 -7.57 7.50
C VAL A 193 17.94 -6.76 6.60
N LYS A 194 16.84 -6.24 7.16
CA LYS A 194 15.94 -5.33 6.43
C LYS A 194 16.68 -4.12 5.86
N ASN A 195 17.51 -3.46 6.67
CA ASN A 195 18.28 -2.30 6.23
C ASN A 195 19.37 -2.65 5.21
N GLN A 196 19.97 -3.84 5.34
CA GLN A 196 21.00 -4.29 4.39
C GLN A 196 20.42 -4.56 3.01
N TYR A 197 19.29 -5.27 2.94
CA TYR A 197 18.77 -5.78 1.67
C TYR A 197 17.63 -4.94 1.08
N PHE A 198 16.81 -4.29 1.92
CA PHE A 198 15.55 -3.67 1.49
C PHE A 198 15.47 -2.15 1.76
N SER A 199 16.58 -1.50 2.14
CA SER A 199 16.60 -0.05 2.43
C SER A 199 16.31 0.85 1.24
N THR A 200 16.48 0.34 0.02
CA THR A 200 16.22 1.07 -1.23
C THR A 200 14.80 0.85 -1.76
N ILE A 201 14.02 -0.01 -1.10
CA ILE A 201 12.65 -0.32 -1.48
C ILE A 201 11.68 0.54 -0.67
N ASN A 202 10.77 1.18 -1.40
CA ASN A 202 9.60 1.78 -0.77
C ASN A 202 8.48 0.73 -0.66
N VAL A 203 8.42 0.07 0.49
CA VAL A 203 7.47 -1.01 0.74
C VAL A 203 6.01 -0.53 0.74
N ASN A 204 5.75 0.76 1.00
CA ASN A 204 4.40 1.31 0.92
C ASN A 204 3.85 1.18 -0.50
N TYR A 205 4.66 1.46 -1.53
CA TYR A 205 4.22 1.29 -2.91
C TYR A 205 3.99 -0.16 -3.30
N LEU A 206 4.56 -1.14 -2.57
CA LEU A 206 4.37 -2.57 -2.84
C LEU A 206 3.17 -3.17 -2.12
N LEU A 207 2.98 -2.80 -0.85
CA LEU A 207 2.07 -3.49 0.08
C LEU A 207 0.92 -2.60 0.57
N ASP A 208 0.82 -1.36 0.08
CA ASP A 208 -0.12 -0.33 0.54
C ASP A 208 -0.12 -0.21 2.09
N ASP A 209 1.07 -0.31 2.69
CA ASP A 209 1.25 -0.30 4.15
C ASP A 209 2.36 0.67 4.58
N GLU A 210 1.95 1.86 4.99
CA GLU A 210 2.81 2.91 5.55
C GLU A 210 3.50 2.50 6.87
N LYS A 211 3.04 1.43 7.53
CA LYS A 211 3.46 1.03 8.88
C LYS A 211 4.29 -0.24 8.91
N PHE A 212 4.89 -0.62 7.78
CA PHE A 212 5.61 -1.87 7.68
C PHE A 212 6.88 -1.93 8.54
N LYS A 213 6.71 -2.46 9.76
CA LYS A 213 7.73 -2.60 10.79
C LYS A 213 8.07 -4.07 10.95
N THR A 214 9.36 -4.32 11.18
CA THR A 214 9.78 -5.58 11.79
C THR A 214 9.24 -5.65 13.21
N LYS A 215 9.10 -6.87 13.76
CA LYS A 215 8.77 -7.12 15.16
C LYS A 215 9.70 -6.38 16.11
N GLU A 216 10.99 -6.27 15.75
CA GLU A 216 12.00 -5.52 16.50
C GLU A 216 11.66 -4.02 16.54
N GLU A 217 11.33 -3.42 15.39
CA GLU A 217 10.93 -2.01 15.29
C GLU A 217 9.63 -1.72 16.04
N GLU A 218 8.65 -2.62 15.97
CA GLU A 218 7.40 -2.51 16.73
C GLU A 218 7.64 -2.60 18.24
N THR A 219 8.50 -3.53 18.67
CA THR A 219 8.89 -3.66 20.08
C THR A 219 9.62 -2.41 20.57
N GLN A 220 10.61 -1.92 19.83
CA GLN A 220 11.33 -0.69 20.15
C GLN A 220 10.39 0.51 20.26
N GLN A 221 9.44 0.66 19.33
CA GLN A 221 8.47 1.74 19.39
C GLN A 221 7.54 1.60 20.60
N THR A 222 7.11 0.39 20.91
CA THR A 222 6.24 0.08 22.05
C THR A 222 6.94 0.41 23.36
N GLU A 223 8.21 0.03 23.50
CA GLU A 223 9.06 0.36 24.65
C GLU A 223 9.29 1.87 24.77
N GLN A 224 9.57 2.56 23.67
CA GLN A 224 9.72 4.02 23.64
C GLN A 224 8.43 4.72 24.06
N ARG A 225 7.28 4.26 23.57
CA ARG A 225 5.96 4.77 23.97
C ARG A 225 5.74 4.57 25.47
N LYS A 226 6.01 3.37 25.99
CA LYS A 226 5.92 3.07 27.42
C LYS A 226 6.83 3.98 28.25
N ALA A 227 8.09 4.14 27.83
CA ALA A 227 9.06 5.00 28.51
C ALA A 227 8.64 6.48 28.48
N ALA A 228 8.10 6.97 27.37
CA ALA A 228 7.59 8.34 27.26
C ALA A 228 6.40 8.59 28.19
N LEU A 229 5.47 7.63 28.29
CA LEU A 229 4.33 7.70 29.21
C LEU A 229 4.79 7.68 30.69
N ILE A 230 5.75 6.82 31.03
CA ILE A 230 6.36 6.78 32.38
C ILE A 230 7.06 8.10 32.70
N LYS A 231 7.78 8.69 31.74
CA LYS A 231 8.44 10.00 31.91
C LYS A 231 7.41 11.12 32.12
N LYS A 232 6.28 11.09 31.39
CA LYS A 232 5.25 12.13 31.44
C LYS A 232 4.37 12.05 32.69
N TYR A 233 3.97 10.85 33.09
CA TYR A 233 2.95 10.64 34.14
C TYR A 233 3.47 9.95 35.40
N GLY A 234 4.75 9.56 35.44
CA GLY A 234 5.32 8.72 36.49
C GLY A 234 5.04 7.24 36.27
N LYS A 235 5.76 6.36 36.99
CA LYS A 235 5.73 4.90 36.77
C LYS A 235 4.30 4.32 36.84
N THR A 236 3.60 4.57 37.94
CA THR A 236 2.26 4.01 38.20
C THR A 236 1.24 4.43 37.14
N PHE A 237 1.12 5.73 36.85
CA PHE A 237 0.13 6.22 35.89
C PHE A 237 0.56 5.99 34.45
N GLY A 238 1.85 6.10 34.13
CA GLY A 238 2.38 5.84 32.79
C GLY A 238 2.18 4.39 32.36
N GLU A 239 2.42 3.42 33.26
CA GLU A 239 2.14 2.00 33.00
C GLU A 239 0.63 1.74 32.85
N ALA A 240 -0.20 2.40 33.64
CA ALA A 240 -1.64 2.26 33.57
C ALA A 240 -2.22 2.81 32.25
N VAL A 241 -1.80 4.01 31.81
CA VAL A 241 -2.17 4.57 30.48
C VAL A 241 -1.70 3.66 29.36
N PHE A 242 -0.45 3.17 29.43
CA PHE A 242 0.11 2.27 28.41
C PHE A 242 -0.71 0.98 28.27
N ASN A 243 -1.19 0.41 29.38
CA ASN A 243 -2.00 -0.81 29.41
C ASN A 243 -3.50 -0.54 29.24
N SER A 244 -3.91 0.68 28.89
CA SER A 244 -5.33 1.09 28.79
C SER A 244 -6.15 0.76 30.04
N LYS A 245 -5.54 0.89 31.22
CA LYS A 245 -6.18 0.66 32.51
C LYS A 245 -6.37 1.96 33.26
N ILE A 246 -7.61 2.31 33.58
CA ILE A 246 -7.89 3.46 34.44
C ILE A 246 -7.65 3.05 35.90
N ILE A 247 -6.97 3.90 36.68
CA ILE A 247 -6.72 3.70 38.10
C ILE A 247 -7.03 4.96 38.92
N ILE A 248 -7.33 4.77 40.21
CA ILE A 248 -7.59 5.88 41.13
C ILE A 248 -6.37 6.81 41.19
N GLY A 249 -6.64 8.12 41.22
CA GLY A 249 -5.62 9.18 41.27
C GLY A 249 -5.19 9.71 39.90
N MET A 250 -5.58 9.07 38.79
CA MET A 250 -5.38 9.63 37.44
C MET A 250 -6.08 10.98 37.32
N THR A 251 -5.46 11.93 36.61
CA THR A 251 -6.08 13.24 36.37
C THR A 251 -7.01 13.20 35.16
N LYS A 252 -7.97 14.13 35.11
CA LYS A 252 -8.86 14.32 33.95
C LYS A 252 -8.06 14.48 32.63
N ALA A 253 -6.99 15.26 32.65
CA ALA A 253 -6.10 15.43 31.49
C ALA A 253 -5.44 14.11 31.04
N MET A 254 -5.02 13.25 31.98
CA MET A 254 -4.46 11.93 31.63
C MET A 254 -5.50 11.04 30.94
N LEU A 255 -6.78 11.16 31.33
CA LEU A 255 -7.88 10.40 30.71
C LEU A 255 -8.17 10.91 29.30
N GLU A 256 -8.26 12.23 29.13
CA GLU A 256 -8.51 12.88 27.83
C GLU A 256 -7.37 12.63 26.82
N GLU A 257 -6.12 12.61 27.28
CA GLU A 257 -4.96 12.36 26.41
C GLU A 257 -4.71 10.86 26.15
N GLY A 258 -5.01 10.00 27.13
CA GLY A 258 -4.61 8.60 27.13
C GLY A 258 -5.66 7.60 26.64
N PHE A 259 -6.94 8.02 26.60
CA PHE A 259 -8.07 7.13 26.35
C PHE A 259 -9.01 7.73 25.31
N ASN A 260 -9.82 6.87 24.70
CA ASN A 260 -10.89 7.32 23.81
C ASN A 260 -11.91 8.16 24.59
N LYS A 261 -12.66 9.02 23.87
CA LYS A 261 -13.72 9.82 24.48
C LYS A 261 -14.74 8.91 25.20
N PRO A 262 -15.17 9.25 26.43
CA PRO A 262 -16.20 8.49 27.13
C PRO A 262 -17.52 8.52 26.34
N ARG A 263 -18.33 7.47 26.51
CA ARG A 263 -19.67 7.34 25.89
C ARG A 263 -20.67 8.32 26.49
N SER A 264 -20.55 8.58 27.79
CA SER A 264 -21.37 9.55 28.52
C SER A 264 -20.56 10.24 29.61
N ILE A 265 -20.96 11.48 29.88
CA ILE A 265 -20.42 12.31 30.96
C ILE A 265 -21.62 12.87 31.72
N ASP A 266 -21.79 12.46 32.96
CA ASP A 266 -22.80 12.97 33.88
C ASP A 266 -22.14 13.84 34.95
N VAL A 267 -22.84 14.87 35.40
CA VAL A 267 -22.25 15.90 36.27
C VAL A 267 -23.11 16.06 37.53
N SER A 268 -22.50 15.92 38.70
CA SER A 268 -23.10 16.23 40.00
C SER A 268 -22.46 17.48 40.62
N GLU A 269 -22.92 17.89 41.80
CA GLU A 269 -22.39 19.07 42.50
C GLU A 269 -20.87 18.99 42.71
N TYR A 270 -20.36 17.82 43.12
CA TYR A 270 -18.95 17.64 43.49
C TYR A 270 -18.14 16.75 42.52
N SER A 271 -18.80 15.98 41.66
CA SER A 271 -18.14 14.99 40.81
C SER A 271 -18.60 15.07 39.35
N GLU A 272 -17.75 14.58 38.46
CA GLU A 272 -18.12 14.13 37.12
C GLU A 272 -18.06 12.61 37.05
N TYR A 273 -19.01 11.99 36.37
CA TYR A 273 -19.05 10.56 36.13
C TYR A 273 -18.82 10.30 34.66
N TRP A 274 -17.71 9.64 34.34
CA TRP A 274 -17.32 9.35 32.97
C TRP A 274 -17.49 7.86 32.72
N THR A 275 -18.16 7.50 31.64
CA THR A 275 -18.51 6.11 31.36
C THR A 275 -17.95 5.66 30.03
N TRP A 276 -17.34 4.47 30.00
CA TRP A 276 -16.96 3.71 28.80
C TRP A 276 -17.81 2.44 28.69
N SER A 277 -17.46 1.51 27.80
CA SER A 277 -18.19 0.25 27.58
C SER A 277 -18.50 -0.50 28.87
N ASP A 278 -17.46 -0.75 29.65
CA ASP A 278 -17.34 -1.72 30.73
C ASP A 278 -16.86 -1.08 32.05
N VAL A 279 -16.69 0.24 32.07
CA VAL A 279 -16.23 0.97 33.26
C VAL A 279 -16.89 2.32 33.38
N MET A 280 -17.28 2.68 34.59
CA MET A 280 -17.65 4.03 35.01
C MET A 280 -16.65 4.52 36.04
N ILE A 281 -16.26 5.78 35.96
CA ILE A 281 -15.36 6.40 36.94
C ILE A 281 -15.99 7.67 37.52
N SER A 282 -15.60 7.99 38.75
CA SER A 282 -15.91 9.28 39.38
C SER A 282 -14.65 10.13 39.41
N ILE A 283 -14.77 11.38 38.95
CA ILE A 283 -13.73 12.41 38.96
C ILE A 283 -14.16 13.51 39.91
N ASP A 284 -13.35 13.81 40.92
CA ASP A 284 -13.61 14.92 41.82
C ASP A 284 -13.36 16.26 41.11
N LYS A 285 -14.34 17.17 41.12
CA LYS A 285 -14.26 18.45 40.39
C LYS A 285 -13.19 19.39 40.93
N LYS A 286 -12.84 19.30 42.21
CA LYS A 286 -11.86 20.21 42.82
C LYS A 286 -10.43 19.79 42.46
N THR A 287 -10.14 18.51 42.59
CA THR A 287 -8.80 17.93 42.37
C THR A 287 -8.58 17.47 40.93
N GLN A 288 -9.66 17.34 40.16
CA GLN A 288 -9.66 16.84 38.78
C GLN A 288 -9.04 15.43 38.69
N LYS A 289 -9.26 14.59 39.71
CA LYS A 289 -8.69 13.24 39.82
C LYS A 289 -9.77 12.18 39.96
N VAL A 290 -9.48 11.00 39.42
CA VAL A 290 -10.28 9.79 39.63
C VAL A 290 -10.27 9.43 41.11
N THR A 291 -11.45 9.33 41.70
CA THR A 291 -11.65 8.94 43.11
C THR A 291 -12.30 7.56 43.24
N HIS A 292 -13.04 7.13 42.22
CA HIS A 292 -13.73 5.85 42.23
C HIS A 292 -13.80 5.23 40.83
N ILE A 293 -13.82 3.89 40.77
CA ILE A 293 -13.94 3.10 39.55
C ILE A 293 -14.97 2.01 39.82
N THR A 294 -15.90 1.84 38.88
CA THR A 294 -16.98 0.87 38.93
C THR A 294 -16.97 0.08 37.62
N ASP A 295 -16.70 -1.22 37.71
CA ASP A 295 -16.82 -2.12 36.57
C ASP A 295 -18.31 -2.33 36.24
N LEU A 296 -18.67 -2.11 34.98
CA LEU A 296 -20.02 -2.31 34.47
C LEU A 296 -20.06 -3.68 33.79
N ARG A 297 -20.92 -4.56 34.29
CA ARG A 297 -21.16 -5.90 33.71
C ARG A 297 -21.91 -5.82 32.39
#